data_AF-N6YDJ7-F1
#
_entry.id   AF-N6YDJ7-F1
#
_cell.length_a   1.000
_cell.length_b   1.000
_cell.length_c   1.000
_cell.angle_alpha   90.00
_cell.angle_beta   90.00
_cell.angle_gamma   90.00
#
_symmetry.space_group_name_H-M   'P 1'
#
loop_
_entity.id
_entity.type
_entity.pdbx_description
1 polymer ?
#
loop_
_entity_poly.entity_id
_entity_poly.type
_entity_poly.pdbx_seq_one_letter_code
_entity_poly.pdbx_strand_id
1 'polypeptide(L)'
;MTQKIENFIIVGITNDGKKFRPSDWADRLCGIMSAFGADHRMMYSPYVRPGCTLKGDKTVLVDARLYDIEPMAYKFMINFAKDNDLQIDWMGDAPL
;
A
#
# COMPACT_ATOMS: atom_id res chain seq x y z
N MET A 1 -12.22 -10.51 -16.53
CA MET A 1 -10.86 -10.73 -15.98
C MET A 1 -10.96 -10.62 -14.48
N THR A 2 -10.78 -11.72 -13.76
CA THR A 2 -10.84 -11.74 -12.29
C THR A 2 -9.57 -11.10 -11.75
N GLN A 3 -9.66 -9.95 -11.07
CA GLN A 3 -8.50 -9.40 -10.37
C GLN A 3 -8.09 -10.39 -9.29
N LYS A 4 -6.87 -10.94 -9.37
CA LYS A 4 -6.29 -11.74 -8.30
C LYS A 4 -6.02 -10.79 -7.14
N ILE A 5 -6.57 -11.09 -5.97
CA ILE A 5 -6.34 -10.30 -4.75
C ILE A 5 -5.10 -10.88 -4.08
N GLU A 6 -4.04 -10.09 -4.02
CA GLU A 6 -2.71 -10.52 -3.57
C GLU A 6 -2.08 -9.44 -2.71
N ASN A 7 -1.12 -9.85 -1.88
CA ASN A 7 -0.30 -8.89 -1.15
C ASN A 7 0.52 -8.09 -2.14
N PHE A 8 0.72 -6.81 -1.89
CA PHE A 8 1.59 -5.99 -2.72
C PHE A 8 2.31 -4.91 -1.93
N ILE A 9 3.43 -4.46 -2.47
CA ILE A 9 4.20 -3.33 -1.96
C ILE A 9 4.12 -2.18 -2.96
N ILE A 10 3.72 -1.01 -2.48
CA ILE A 10 3.91 0.25 -3.20
C ILE A 10 5.32 0.75 -2.89
N VAL A 11 6.13 0.91 -3.92
CA VAL A 11 7.49 1.44 -3.79
C VAL A 11 7.48 2.94 -4.06
N GLY A 12 8.19 3.71 -3.24
CA GLY A 12 8.34 5.17 -3.40
C GLY A 12 9.24 5.58 -4.55
N ILE A 13 9.19 4.82 -5.65
CA ILE A 13 9.94 4.99 -6.89
C ILE A 13 8.94 4.87 -8.04
N THR A 14 9.00 5.80 -8.98
CA THR A 14 8.15 5.77 -10.17
C THR A 14 8.60 4.68 -11.16
N ASN A 15 7.78 4.31 -12.13
CA ASN A 15 8.19 3.37 -13.18
C ASN A 15 9.39 3.89 -13.98
N ASP A 16 9.53 5.22 -14.10
CA ASP A 16 10.71 5.91 -14.65
C ASP A 16 11.96 5.92 -13.74
N GLY A 17 11.90 5.29 -12.56
CA GLY A 17 13.04 5.19 -11.63
C GLY A 17 13.30 6.44 -10.78
N LYS A 18 12.36 7.39 -10.73
CA LYS A 18 12.50 8.61 -9.91
C LYS A 18 11.93 8.41 -8.51
N LYS A 19 12.58 8.98 -7.50
CA LYS A 19 12.08 8.95 -6.12
C LYS A 19 10.82 9.79 -5.98
N PHE A 20 9.75 9.18 -5.46
CA PHE A 20 8.49 9.85 -5.22
C PHE A 20 8.60 10.83 -4.04
N ARG A 21 7.88 11.96 -4.17
CA ARG A 21 7.89 13.07 -3.21
C ARG A 21 6.45 13.46 -2.89
N PRO A 22 6.17 14.00 -1.70
CA PRO A 22 7.11 14.30 -0.63
C PRO A 22 7.63 13.04 0.11
N SER A 23 8.71 13.15 0.88
CA SER A 23 9.34 11.98 1.53
C SER A 23 8.50 11.34 2.64
N ASP A 24 7.49 12.05 3.13
CA ASP A 24 6.51 11.62 4.13
C ASP A 24 5.24 11.00 3.50
N TRP A 25 5.23 10.73 2.19
CA TRP A 25 4.06 10.18 1.49
C TRP A 25 3.55 8.87 2.10
N ALA A 26 4.47 7.99 2.52
CA ALA A 26 4.13 6.69 3.07
C ALA A 26 3.40 6.84 4.42
N ASP A 27 3.89 7.77 5.25
CA ASP A 27 3.27 8.10 6.54
C ASP A 27 1.89 8.74 6.34
N ARG A 28 1.75 9.64 5.35
CA ARG A 28 0.46 10.24 4.98
C ARG A 28 -0.54 9.21 4.49
N LEU A 29 -0.11 8.29 3.62
CA LEU A 29 -0.95 7.24 3.08
C LEU A 29 -1.43 6.29 4.18
N CYS A 30 -0.53 5.88 5.09
CA CYS A 30 -0.89 5.08 6.27
C CYS A 30 -1.86 5.84 7.20
N GLY A 31 -1.69 7.16 7.36
CA GLY A 31 -2.59 8.01 8.14
C GLY A 31 -4.01 8.06 7.57
N ILE A 32 -4.14 8.19 6.24
CA ILE A 32 -5.43 8.09 5.55
C ILE A 32 -6.07 6.72 5.82
N MET A 33 -5.28 5.65 5.72
CA MET A 33 -5.75 4.28 6.00
C MET A 33 -6.18 4.05 7.45
N SER A 34 -5.62 4.78 8.42
CA SER A 34 -6.06 4.73 9.82
C SER A 34 -7.46 5.33 10.02
N ALA A 35 -7.93 6.22 9.15
CA ALA A 35 -9.25 6.86 9.26
C ALA A 35 -10.39 5.96 8.74
N PHE A 36 -10.08 4.97 7.89
CA PHE A 36 -11.05 4.04 7.33
C PHE A 36 -11.43 2.88 8.29
N GLY A 37 -10.80 2.76 9.45
CA GLY A 37 -11.17 1.75 10.46
C GLY A 37 -12.57 1.98 11.01
N ALA A 38 -13.44 0.98 10.89
CA ALA A 38 -14.88 0.98 11.23
C ALA A 38 -15.26 1.36 12.69
N ASP A 39 -14.30 1.74 13.54
CA ASP A 39 -14.53 2.02 14.96
C ASP A 39 -13.89 3.35 15.43
N HIS A 40 -13.48 4.25 14.53
CA HIS A 40 -12.81 5.52 14.88
C HIS A 40 -11.57 5.37 15.78
N ARG A 41 -11.06 4.15 15.95
CA ARG A 41 -9.85 3.86 16.71
C ARG A 41 -8.68 4.03 15.77
N MET A 42 -7.84 5.03 16.06
CA MET A 42 -6.51 5.20 15.47
C MET A 42 -5.61 4.02 15.84
N MET A 43 -5.86 2.87 15.23
CA MET A 43 -4.92 1.77 15.20
C MET A 43 -4.55 1.59 13.74
N TYR A 44 -3.25 1.67 13.43
CA TYR A 44 -2.74 1.28 12.12
C TYR A 44 -3.38 -0.05 11.73
N SER A 45 -4.11 -0.07 10.61
CA SER A 45 -4.67 -1.31 10.10
C SER A 45 -3.53 -2.32 10.03
N PRO A 46 -3.60 -3.49 10.68
CA PRO A 46 -2.50 -4.47 10.68
C PRO A 46 -2.15 -4.96 9.28
N TYR A 47 -2.99 -4.63 8.29
CA TYR A 47 -2.95 -4.94 6.87
C TYR A 47 -2.27 -3.87 6.00
N VAL A 48 -2.05 -2.65 6.53
CA VAL A 48 -1.29 -1.60 5.85
C VAL A 48 -0.17 -1.15 6.77
N ARG A 49 1.07 -1.49 6.42
CA ARG A 49 2.23 -1.17 7.25
C ARG A 49 3.26 -0.38 6.44
N PRO A 50 3.91 0.63 7.05
CA PRO A 50 5.12 1.17 6.46
C PRO A 50 6.15 0.04 6.40
N GLY A 51 6.52 -0.36 5.19
CA GLY A 51 7.59 -1.33 4.99
C GLY A 51 8.93 -0.67 5.30
N CYS A 52 9.77 -1.35 6.08
CA CYS A 52 11.17 -0.96 6.24
C CYS A 52 11.85 -1.06 4.88
N THR A 53 12.12 0.11 4.30
CA THR A 53 13.06 0.39 3.21
C THR A 53 13.47 -0.80 2.35
N LEU A 54 12.70 -1.12 1.31
CA LEU A 54 13.23 -1.92 0.20
C LEU A 54 14.29 -1.06 -0.51
N LYS A 55 15.56 -1.47 -0.46
CA LYS A 55 16.69 -0.76 -1.11
C LYS A 55 16.91 0.71 -0.66
N GLY A 56 16.40 1.10 0.52
CA GLY A 56 16.55 2.47 1.05
C GLY A 56 15.41 3.45 0.67
N ASP A 57 14.40 2.98 -0.07
CA ASP A 57 13.24 3.78 -0.44
C ASP A 57 12.03 3.49 0.42
N LYS A 58 11.21 4.51 0.67
CA LYS A 58 9.98 4.35 1.47
C LYS A 58 9.03 3.41 0.73
N THR A 59 8.38 2.51 1.46
CA THR A 59 7.45 1.53 0.91
C THR A 59 6.22 1.39 1.78
N VAL A 60 5.09 1.04 1.18
CA VAL A 60 3.86 0.68 1.90
C VAL A 60 3.44 -0.72 1.50
N LEU A 61 3.39 -1.63 2.47
CA LEU A 61 2.90 -3.00 2.29
C LEU A 61 1.39 -3.01 2.47
N VAL A 62 0.69 -3.68 1.56
CA VAL A 62 -0.76 -3.88 1.59
C VAL A 62 -1.05 -5.38 1.57
N ASP A 63 -1.77 -5.84 2.58
CA ASP A 63 -2.20 -7.22 2.71
C ASP A 63 -3.52 -7.46 1.95
N ALA A 64 -3.59 -8.58 1.23
CA ALA A 64 -4.75 -9.03 0.46
C ALA A 64 -6.03 -9.08 1.30
N ARG A 65 -5.92 -9.42 2.59
CA ARG A 65 -7.05 -9.48 3.54
C ARG A 65 -7.75 -8.12 3.71
N LEU A 66 -7.10 -7.02 3.37
CA LEU A 66 -7.75 -5.70 3.32
C LEU A 66 -8.93 -5.70 2.34
N TYR A 67 -8.87 -6.47 1.26
CA TYR A 67 -9.97 -6.56 0.31
C TYR A 67 -11.23 -7.18 0.92
N ASP A 68 -11.07 -8.21 1.77
CA ASP A 68 -12.21 -8.89 2.40
C ASP A 68 -12.89 -8.01 3.47
N ILE A 69 -12.12 -7.13 4.10
CA ILE A 69 -12.61 -6.21 5.15
C ILE A 69 -13.18 -4.94 4.52
N GLU A 70 -12.42 -4.32 3.61
CA GLU A 70 -12.75 -3.06 2.98
C GLU A 70 -12.24 -3.03 1.52
N PRO A 71 -13.03 -3.53 0.55
CA PRO A 71 -12.63 -3.60 -0.84
C PRO A 71 -12.31 -2.24 -1.47
N MET A 72 -12.94 -1.17 -0.97
CA MET A 72 -12.72 0.19 -1.48
C MET A 72 -11.34 0.71 -1.10
N ALA A 73 -10.88 0.44 0.12
CA ALA A 73 -9.54 0.78 0.57
C ALA A 73 -8.45 0.04 -0.21
N TYR A 74 -8.61 -1.27 -0.42
CA TYR A 74 -7.68 -2.05 -1.23
C TYR A 74 -7.55 -1.47 -2.65
N LYS A 75 -8.69 -1.16 -3.29
CA LYS A 75 -8.70 -0.51 -4.63
C LYS A 75 -8.09 0.89 -4.59
N PHE A 76 -8.34 1.66 -3.54
CA PHE A 76 -7.74 2.98 -3.36
C PHE A 76 -6.21 2.89 -3.32
N MET A 77 -5.63 1.92 -2.61
CA MET A 77 -4.18 1.73 -2.54
C MET A 77 -3.58 1.39 -3.91
N ILE A 78 -4.25 0.53 -4.69
CA ILE A 78 -3.82 0.22 -6.07
C ILE A 78 -3.91 1.45 -6.97
N ASN A 79 -5.02 2.18 -6.90
CA ASN A 79 -5.22 3.38 -7.72
C ASN A 79 -4.23 4.48 -7.35
N PHE A 80 -3.95 4.67 -6.06
CA PHE A 80 -2.93 5.62 -5.59
C PHE A 80 -1.57 5.36 -6.26
N ALA A 81 -1.13 4.10 -6.30
CA ALA A 81 0.12 3.75 -6.96
C ALA A 81 0.07 4.01 -8.47
N LYS A 82 -1.02 3.64 -9.15
CA LYS A 82 -1.20 3.86 -10.60
C LYS A 82 -1.24 5.34 -10.97
N ASP A 83 -2.00 6.13 -10.24
CA ASP A 83 -2.20 7.56 -10.49
C ASP A 83 -0.91 8.36 -10.29
N ASN A 84 -0.01 7.87 -9.43
CA ASN A 84 1.30 8.47 -9.15
C ASN A 84 2.45 7.79 -9.90
N ASP A 85 2.15 6.90 -10.86
CA ASP A 85 3.12 6.13 -11.62
C ASP A 85 4.14 5.37 -10.75
N LEU A 86 3.73 4.90 -9.58
CA LEU A 86 4.57 4.17 -8.65
C LEU A 86 4.72 2.71 -9.05
N GLN A 87 5.89 2.15 -8.77
CA GLN A 87 6.13 0.72 -8.90
C GLN A 87 5.30 -0.04 -7.86
N ILE A 88 4.68 -1.13 -8.32
CA ILE A 88 3.95 -2.08 -7.48
C ILE A 88 4.65 -3.43 -7.59
N ASP A 89 5.12 -3.94 -6.46
CA ASP A 89 5.69 -5.28 -6.35
C ASP A 89 4.63 -6.23 -5.78
N TRP A 90 4.12 -7.12 -6.63
CA TRP A 90 3.08 -8.07 -6.26
C TRP A 90 3.73 -9.29 -5.61
N MET A 91 3.42 -9.51 -4.33
CA MET A 91 3.86 -10.68 -3.58
C MET A 91 2.89 -11.83 -3.87
N GLY A 92 2.97 -12.39 -5.07
CA GLY A 92 2.27 -13.62 -5.42
C GLY A 92 2.89 -14.80 -4.68
N ASP A 93 2.09 -15.49 -3.84
CA ASP A 93 2.46 -16.73 -3.14
C ASP A 93 3.87 -16.72 -2.53
N ALA A 94 4.14 -15.79 -1.60
CA ALA A 94 5.21 -16.02 -0.65
C ALA A 94 4.69 -17.03 0.39
N PRO A 95 5.24 -18.26 0.47
CA PRO A 95 4.81 -19.21 1.48
C PRO A 95 5.10 -18.60 2.86
N LEU A 96 4.09 -18.63 3.74
CA LEU A 96 4.24 -18.34 5.17
C LEU A 96 5.29 -19.25 5.80
#